data_AF-A0A1H9ZD66-F1
#
_entry.id   AF-A0A1H9ZD66-F1
#
_cell.length_a   1.000
_cell.length_b   1.000
_cell.length_c   1.000
_cell.angle_alpha   90.00
_cell.angle_beta   90.00
_cell.angle_gamma   90.00
#
_symmetry.space_group_name_H-M   'P 1'
#
loop_
_entity.id
_entity.type
_entity.pdbx_description
1 polymer ?
#
loop_
_entity_poly.entity_id
_entity_poly.type
_entity_poly.pdbx_seq_one_letter_code
_entity_poly.pdbx_strand_id
1 'polypeptide(L)' 'MFSSIGVPGLILILIVALVIFGPSKLPEIGKAFGSSLKEFKNATKDIVDGDSSKSRQDDHTSTRK' A
#
# COMPACT_ATOMS: atom_id res chain seq x y z
N MET A 1 1.81 34.36 -4.24
CA MET A 1 2.84 34.50 -3.17
C MET A 1 3.13 33.19 -2.43
N PHE A 2 2.24 32.18 -2.46
CA PHE A 2 2.49 30.86 -1.82
C PHE A 2 3.06 29.76 -2.75
N SER A 3 3.04 29.94 -4.07
CA SER A 3 3.55 28.92 -5.01
C SER A 3 5.07 28.76 -5.02
N SER A 4 5.82 29.65 -4.38
CA SER A 4 7.27 29.50 -4.13
C SER A 4 7.59 28.71 -2.86
N ILE A 5 6.58 28.46 -2.02
CA ILE A 5 6.62 27.48 -0.91
C ILE A 5 6.45 26.09 -1.55
N GLY A 6 7.50 25.62 -2.20
CA GLY A 6 7.55 24.27 -2.74
C GLY A 6 7.76 23.24 -1.63
N VAL A 7 8.58 22.24 -1.93
CA VAL A 7 9.05 21.21 -0.99
C VAL A 7 9.49 21.78 0.38
N PRO A 8 10.16 22.95 0.50
CA PRO A 8 10.55 23.50 1.80
C PRO A 8 9.38 23.80 2.75
N GLY A 9 8.24 24.28 2.24
CA GLY A 9 7.07 24.55 3.08
C GLY A 9 6.38 23.28 3.54
N LEU A 10 6.36 22.24 2.70
CA LEU A 10 5.85 20.93 3.08
C LEU A 10 6.70 20.30 4.18
N ILE A 11 8.03 20.44 4.11
CA ILE A 11 8.95 19.99 5.18
C ILE A 11 8.63 20.71 6.50
N LEU A 12 8.37 22.02 6.48
CA LEU A 12 8.01 22.80 7.66
C LEU A 12 6.71 22.30 8.32
N ILE A 13 5.70 21.97 7.53
CA ILE A 13 4.45 21.39 8.04
C ILE A 13 4.73 20.00 8.63
N LEU A 14 5.57 19.20 7.96
CA LEU A 14 5.96 17.87 8.42
C LEU A 14 6.65 17.93 9.78
N ILE A 15 7.60 18.85 10.00
CA ILE A 15 8.27 18.99 11.32
C ILE A 15 7.27 19.34 12.42
N VAL A 16 6.35 20.28 12.19
CA VAL A 16 5.32 20.60 13.19
C VAL A 16 4.42 19.41 13.48
N ALA A 17 3.98 18.69 12.45
CA ALA A 17 3.20 17.47 12.61
C ALA A 17 3.99 16.38 13.37
N LEU A 18 5.28 16.24 13.11
CA LEU A 18 6.17 15.31 13.79
C LEU A 18 6.43 15.68 15.25
N VAL A 19 6.38 16.96 15.62
CA VAL A 19 6.47 17.37 17.03
C VAL A 19 5.21 16.97 17.79
N ILE A 20 4.04 17.08 17.17
CA ILE A 20 2.75 16.74 17.79
C ILE A 20 2.54 15.22 17.82
N PHE A 21 2.75 14.54 16.70
CA PHE A 21 2.49 13.12 16.55
C PHE A 21 3.70 12.24 16.86
N GLY A 22 4.92 12.75 16.73
CA GLY A 22 6.15 11.98 16.87
C GLY A 22 6.61 11.29 15.57
N PRO A 23 7.93 11.19 15.30
CA PRO A 23 8.47 10.55 14.10
C PRO A 23 8.17 9.05 14.01
N SER A 24 7.94 8.40 15.15
CA SER A 24 7.61 6.96 15.20
C SER A 24 6.18 6.66 14.74
N LYS A 25 5.25 7.63 14.76
CA LYS A 25 3.85 7.41 14.37
C LYS A 25 3.64 7.33 12.86
N LEU A 26 4.40 8.10 12.07
CA LEU A 26 4.31 8.02 10.61
C LEU A 26 4.60 6.61 10.04
N PRO A 27 5.70 5.92 10.40
CA PRO A 27 5.96 4.57 9.92
C PRO A 27 4.98 3.53 10.49
N GLU A 28 4.46 3.74 11.70
CA GLU A 28 3.44 2.88 12.30
C GLU A 28 2.12 2.94 11.50
N ILE A 29 1.63 4.15 11.21
CA ILE A 29 0.45 4.39 10.38
C ILE A 29 0.68 3.91 8.95
N GLY A 30 1.86 4.18 8.38
CA GLY A 30 2.23 3.73 7.04
C GLY A 30 2.26 2.20 6.89
N LYS A 31 2.73 1.47 7.92
CA LYS A 31 2.69 0.00 7.95
C LYS A 31 1.25 -0.52 8.01
N ALA A 32 0.42 0.04 8.89
CA ALA A 32 -0.98 -0.35 9.01
C ALA A 32 -1.76 -0.09 7.71
N PHE A 33 -1.68 1.13 7.19
CA PHE A 33 -2.33 1.53 5.95
C PHE A 33 -1.78 0.78 4.73
N GLY A 34 -0.46 0.54 4.70
CA GLY A 34 0.20 -0.20 3.62
C GLY A 34 -0.25 -1.66 3.52
N SER A 35 -0.46 -2.33 4.66
CA SER A 35 -1.04 -3.68 4.68
C SER A 35 -2.46 -3.68 4.13
N SER A 36 -3.31 -2.74 4.58
CA SER A 36 -4.68 -2.60 4.07
C SER A 36 -4.71 -2.31 2.56
N LEU A 37 -3.85 -1.41 2.08
CA LEU A 37 -3.76 -1.09 0.65
C LEU A 37 -3.23 -2.28 -0.16
N LYS A 38 -2.33 -3.09 0.40
CA LYS A 38 -1.81 -4.32 -0.23
C LYS A 38 -2.92 -5.37 -0.38
N GLU A 39 -3.71 -5.59 0.66
CA GLU A 39 -4.87 -6.50 0.61
C GLU A 39 -5.95 -5.98 -0.34
N PHE A 40 -6.26 -4.68 -0.29
CA PHE A 40 -7.19 -4.05 -1.22
C PHE A 40 -6.74 -4.20 -2.68
N LYS A 41 -5.45 -3.97 -2.95
CA LYS A 41 -4.85 -4.17 -4.29
C LYS A 41 -5.00 -5.62 -4.75
N ASN A 42 -4.69 -6.59 -3.88
CA ASN A 42 -4.79 -8.01 -4.23
C ASN A 42 -6.24 -8.40 -4.53
N ALA A 43 -7.19 -8.00 -3.68
CA ALA A 43 -8.61 -8.25 -3.90
C ALA A 43 -9.12 -7.59 -5.19
N THR A 44 -8.72 -6.35 -5.45
CA THR A 44 -9.08 -5.63 -6.68
C THR A 44 -8.48 -6.32 -7.91
N LYS A 45 -7.24 -6.81 -7.79
CA LYS A 45 -6.57 -7.54 -8.86
C LYS A 45 -7.27 -8.87 -9.15
N ASP A 46 -7.70 -9.61 -8.13
CA ASP A 46 -8.46 -10.85 -8.32
C ASP A 46 -9.83 -10.59 -8.96
N ILE A 47 -10.46 -9.44 -8.68
CA ILE A 47 -11.72 -9.02 -9.33
C ILE A 47 -11.49 -8.60 -10.80
N VAL A 48 -10.41 -7.86 -11.08
CA VAL A 48 -10.06 -7.38 -12.42
C VAL A 48 -9.56 -8.52 -13.32
N ASP A 49 -8.67 -9.38 -12.80
CA ASP A 49 -8.09 -10.51 -13.53
C ASP A 49 -9.02 -11.75 -13.53
N GLY A 50 -9.97 -11.81 -12.59
CA GLY A 50 -10.96 -12.89 -12.45
C GLY A 50 -11.94 -13.00 -13.62
N ASP A 51 -12.01 -11.97 -14.48
CA ASP A 51 -12.77 -11.99 -15.72
C ASP A 51 -11.91 -12.35 -16.95
N SER A 52 -10.59 -12.56 -16.79
CA SER A 52 -9.65 -12.79 -17.90
C SER A 52 -8.64 -13.93 -17.74
N SER A 53 -8.53 -14.61 -16.58
CA SER A 53 -7.56 -15.70 -16.44
C SER A 53 -7.96 -16.82 -15.47
N LYS A 54 -8.97 -17.62 -15.84
CA LYS A 54 -8.98 -19.04 -15.47
C LYS A 54 -8.14 -19.82 -16.47
N SER A 55 -6.82 -19.81 -16.32
CA SER A 55 -6.01 -20.87 -16.91
C SER A 55 -4.71 -21.02 -16.16
N ARG A 56 -4.50 -22.26 -15.67
CA ARG A 56 -3.25 -22.85 -15.14
C ARG A 56 -3.00 -22.52 -13.66
N GLN A 57 -3.26 -23.50 -12.77
CA GLN A 57 -2.21 -24.42 -12.34
C GLN A 57 -2.70 -25.34 -11.21
N ASP A 58 -3.29 -26.46 -11.61
CA ASP A 58 -3.70 -27.53 -10.71
C ASP A 58 -3.76 -28.84 -11.52
N ASP A 59 -2.62 -29.21 -12.11
CA ASP A 59 -2.43 -30.58 -12.60
C ASP A 59 -0.94 -30.95 -12.63
N HIS A 60 -0.44 -31.37 -11.47
CA HIS A 60 0.56 -32.43 -11.33
C HIS A 60 0.85 -32.63 -9.85
N THR A 61 0.24 -33.65 -9.23
CA THR A 61 0.97 -34.63 -8.41
C THR A 61 0.00 -35.66 -7.83
N SER A 62 0.34 -36.92 -8.06
CA SER A 62 0.00 -38.06 -7.20
C SER A 62 -1.45 -38.57 -7.21
N THR A 63 -1.71 -39.53 -8.10
CA THR A 63 -2.40 -40.76 -7.68
C THR A 63 -1.68 -41.95 -8.27
N ARG A 64 -0.76 -42.44 -7.46
CA ARG A 64 -0.33 -43.84 -7.38
C ARG A 64 -1.52 -44.65 -6.87
N LYS A 65 -2.13 -45.51 -7.71
CA LYS A 65 -2.60 -46.87 -7.39
C LYS A 65 -3.38 -47.48 -8.55
#